data_AF-A0A023DIE3-F1
#
_entry.id   AF-A0A023DIE3-F1
#
_cell.length_a   1.000
_cell.length_b   1.000
_cell.length_c   1.000
_cell.angle_alpha   90.00
_cell.angle_beta   90.00
_cell.angle_gamma   90.00
#
_symmetry.space_group_name_H-M   'P 1'
#
loop_
_entity.id
_entity.type
_entity.pdbx_description
1 polymer ?
#
loop_
_entity_poly.entity_id
_entity_poly.type
_entity_poly.pdbx_seq_one_letter_code
_entity_poly.pdbx_strand_id
1 'polypeptide(L)'
;MNLEALFVRDKKEFNKLIEMASDAFYLENRLPKQVFREQFNYFLFEEFDWAMDEDFWSTIQQLSKETKDDYVLTAVLDPNPVEYFYKEFNYYNWMKLPVNLSPDEYLDVLELGPEESPADAVLYNSYTVIWLPPSMKWAIWGERSYGVCVLGIQDVNNGTGLLQILKTWRSFDKTVLSWVELNFVNQQLSQEIADTLFLNYSNGVK
;
A
#
# COMPACT_ATOMS: atom_id res chain seq x y z
N MET A 1 -0.21 -23.07 -5.48
CA MET A 1 0.94 -22.42 -6.16
C MET A 1 2.16 -22.49 -5.23
N ASN A 2 3.41 -22.36 -5.69
CA ASN A 2 4.52 -22.13 -4.73
C ASN A 2 4.57 -20.62 -4.43
N LEU A 3 4.04 -20.22 -3.27
CA LEU A 3 3.89 -18.81 -2.89
C LEU A 3 5.24 -18.12 -2.62
N GLU A 4 6.25 -18.85 -2.15
CA GLU A 4 7.61 -18.33 -1.95
C GLU A 4 8.27 -17.85 -3.25
N ALA A 5 7.82 -18.37 -4.41
CA ALA A 5 8.33 -17.99 -5.71
C ALA A 5 7.83 -16.60 -6.15
N LEU A 6 6.87 -16.00 -5.44
CA LEU A 6 6.36 -14.66 -5.70
C LEU A 6 7.29 -13.55 -5.18
N PHE A 7 8.17 -13.89 -4.23
CA PHE A 7 9.14 -12.97 -3.65
C PHE A 7 10.24 -12.64 -4.64
N VAL A 8 10.62 -11.37 -4.68
CA VAL A 8 11.71 -10.88 -5.51
C VAL A 8 13.04 -11.35 -4.91
N ARG A 9 13.84 -12.02 -5.74
CA ARG A 9 15.17 -12.54 -5.35
C ARG A 9 16.30 -11.97 -6.18
N ASP A 10 16.02 -11.56 -7.42
CA ASP A 10 17.01 -10.98 -8.31
C ASP A 10 17.16 -9.48 -8.09
N LYS A 11 18.41 -9.03 -7.92
CA LYS A 11 18.73 -7.61 -7.69
C LYS A 11 18.37 -6.71 -8.88
N LYS A 12 18.44 -7.21 -10.12
CA LYS A 12 18.06 -6.39 -11.30
C LYS A 12 16.55 -6.23 -11.37
N GLU A 13 15.79 -7.26 -11.01
CA GLU A 13 14.33 -7.14 -10.86
C GLU A 13 13.97 -6.16 -9.75
N PHE A 14 14.60 -6.28 -8.57
CA PHE A 14 14.40 -5.32 -7.48
C PHE A 14 14.67 -3.88 -7.91
N ASN A 15 15.80 -3.62 -8.59
CA ASN A 15 16.13 -2.27 -9.07
C ASN A 15 15.05 -1.68 -10.00
N LYS A 16 14.46 -2.49 -10.88
CA LYS A 16 13.34 -2.04 -11.74
C LYS A 16 12.09 -1.73 -10.94
N LEU A 17 11.78 -2.56 -9.94
CA LEU A 17 10.59 -2.39 -9.12
C LEU A 17 10.71 -1.16 -8.20
N ILE A 18 11.91 -0.87 -7.67
CA ILE A 18 12.09 0.34 -6.86
C ILE A 18 12.11 1.62 -7.69
N GLU A 19 12.57 1.55 -8.95
CA GLU A 19 12.36 2.63 -9.93
C GLU A 19 10.85 2.86 -10.16
N MET A 20 10.10 1.79 -10.43
CA MET A 20 8.63 1.83 -10.58
C MET A 20 7.94 2.44 -9.35
N ALA A 21 8.37 2.05 -8.14
CA ALA A 21 7.85 2.62 -6.90
C ALA A 21 8.23 4.11 -6.74
N SER A 22 9.43 4.52 -7.14
CA SER A 22 9.89 5.91 -7.09
C SER A 22 9.17 6.82 -8.09
N ASP A 23 8.72 6.25 -9.22
CA ASP A 23 7.90 6.93 -10.23
C ASP A 23 6.46 7.14 -9.73
N ALA A 24 6.00 6.35 -8.77
CA ALA A 24 4.67 6.50 -8.17
C ALA A 24 4.69 7.30 -6.86
N PHE A 25 5.78 7.23 -6.10
CA PHE A 25 5.88 7.75 -4.74
C PHE A 25 7.17 8.56 -4.47
N TYR A 26 7.08 9.49 -3.52
CA TYR A 26 8.23 10.09 -2.84
C TYR A 26 8.66 9.15 -1.70
N LEU A 27 9.52 8.16 -1.99
CA LEU A 27 9.91 7.10 -1.02
C LEU A 27 10.62 7.62 0.23
N GLU A 28 11.15 8.84 0.18
CA GLU A 28 11.76 9.55 1.31
C GLU A 28 10.76 10.20 2.26
N ASN A 29 9.49 10.31 1.86
CA ASN A 29 8.43 10.90 2.65
C ASN A 29 7.64 9.83 3.42
N ARG A 30 6.92 10.30 4.43
CA ARG A 30 6.00 9.54 5.27
C ARG A 30 4.76 10.39 5.54
N LEU A 31 3.65 9.76 5.91
CA LEU A 31 2.49 10.52 6.36
C LEU A 31 2.86 11.42 7.56
N PRO A 32 2.27 12.63 7.66
CA PRO A 32 1.20 13.18 6.82
C PRO A 32 1.69 13.93 5.56
N LYS A 33 3.00 13.96 5.28
CA LYS A 33 3.54 14.61 4.08
C LYS A 33 3.01 13.91 2.82
N GLN A 34 3.07 14.60 1.68
CA GLN A 34 2.72 14.02 0.39
C GLN A 34 3.68 12.88 0.03
N VAL A 35 3.15 11.66 -0.09
CA VAL A 35 3.91 10.47 -0.48
C VAL A 35 3.70 10.09 -1.94
N PHE A 36 2.66 10.60 -2.61
CA PHE A 36 2.38 10.29 -4.02
C PHE A 36 3.01 11.32 -4.95
N ARG A 37 3.44 10.88 -6.13
CA ARG A 37 3.83 11.75 -7.24
C ARG A 37 2.61 12.47 -7.83
N GLU A 38 2.89 13.56 -8.54
CA GLU A 38 1.87 14.50 -9.04
C GLU A 38 0.84 13.88 -9.99
N GLN A 39 1.15 12.74 -10.61
CA GLN A 39 0.18 12.04 -11.46
C GLN A 39 -1.05 11.58 -10.67
N PHE A 40 -0.93 11.30 -9.37
CA PHE A 40 -2.06 10.94 -8.51
C PHE A 40 -2.66 12.20 -7.91
N ASN A 41 -3.95 12.42 -8.17
CA ASN A 41 -4.63 13.67 -7.82
C ASN A 41 -5.97 13.46 -7.12
N TYR A 42 -6.39 12.21 -6.94
CA TYR A 42 -7.58 11.87 -6.18
C TYR A 42 -7.25 10.79 -5.17
N PHE A 43 -7.62 11.05 -3.93
CA PHE A 43 -7.20 10.26 -2.78
C PHE A 43 -8.39 9.71 -2.02
N LEU A 44 -8.30 8.44 -1.65
CA LEU A 44 -9.24 7.80 -0.74
C LEU A 44 -8.46 7.10 0.37
N PHE A 45 -9.14 6.81 1.47
CA PHE A 45 -8.57 6.24 2.67
C PHE A 45 -9.32 4.99 3.09
N GLU A 46 -8.59 4.07 3.71
CA GLU A 46 -9.12 2.88 4.37
C GLU A 46 -8.21 2.48 5.53
N GLU A 47 -8.67 1.62 6.43
CA GLU A 47 -7.85 1.13 7.55
C GLU A 47 -6.68 0.26 7.07
N PHE A 48 -5.50 0.42 7.69
CA PHE A 48 -4.32 -0.37 7.36
C PHE A 48 -4.52 -1.86 7.64
N ASP A 49 -5.14 -2.19 8.77
CA ASP A 49 -5.35 -3.58 9.18
C ASP A 49 -6.33 -4.29 8.23
N TRP A 50 -7.27 -3.56 7.61
CA TRP A 50 -8.11 -4.13 6.57
C TRP A 50 -7.31 -4.53 5.32
N ALA A 51 -6.29 -3.75 4.93
CA ALA A 51 -5.42 -4.10 3.80
C ALA A 51 -4.55 -5.36 4.07
N MET A 52 -4.46 -5.75 5.33
CA MET A 52 -3.74 -6.95 5.80
C MET A 52 -4.65 -8.17 5.98
N ASP A 53 -5.91 -8.09 5.54
CA ASP A 53 -6.90 -9.16 5.59
C ASP A 53 -7.20 -9.73 4.18
N GLU A 54 -7.79 -10.93 4.11
CA GLU A 54 -8.15 -11.60 2.85
C GLU A 54 -9.17 -10.77 2.04
N ASP A 55 -10.11 -10.09 2.70
CA ASP A 55 -11.19 -9.34 2.04
C ASP A 55 -10.68 -8.18 1.19
N PHE A 56 -9.52 -7.62 1.54
CA PHE A 56 -8.86 -6.57 0.78
C PHE A 56 -8.53 -7.02 -0.65
N TRP A 57 -8.09 -8.27 -0.82
CA TRP A 57 -7.62 -8.77 -2.09
C TRP A 57 -8.73 -8.74 -3.15
N SER A 58 -9.98 -9.01 -2.77
CA SER A 58 -11.14 -8.90 -3.66
C SER A 58 -11.30 -7.49 -4.26
N THR A 59 -10.90 -6.45 -3.53
CA THR A 59 -10.88 -5.06 -4.02
C THR A 59 -9.74 -4.86 -5.00
N ILE A 60 -8.55 -5.35 -4.67
CA ILE A 60 -7.37 -5.30 -5.57
C ILE A 60 -7.65 -6.00 -6.90
N GLN A 61 -8.31 -7.16 -6.88
CA GLN A 61 -8.66 -7.91 -8.09
C GLN A 61 -9.60 -7.12 -9.01
N GLN A 62 -10.60 -6.46 -8.43
CA GLN A 62 -11.53 -5.61 -9.18
C GLN A 62 -10.83 -4.39 -9.77
N LEU A 63 -10.00 -3.69 -8.99
CA LEU A 63 -9.20 -2.56 -9.47
C LEU A 63 -8.30 -2.98 -10.63
N SER A 64 -7.57 -4.07 -10.46
CA SER A 64 -6.62 -4.58 -11.45
C SER A 64 -7.31 -5.05 -12.73
N LYS A 65 -8.53 -5.59 -12.63
CA LYS A 65 -9.36 -5.95 -13.78
C LYS A 65 -9.75 -4.72 -14.61
N GLU A 66 -10.16 -3.63 -13.96
CA GLU A 66 -10.52 -2.38 -14.65
C GLU A 66 -9.29 -1.73 -15.31
N THR A 67 -8.13 -1.84 -14.68
CA THR A 67 -6.88 -1.25 -15.20
C THR A 67 -6.11 -2.14 -16.15
N LYS A 68 -6.50 -3.43 -16.25
CA LYS A 68 -5.89 -4.50 -17.05
C LYS A 68 -4.47 -4.85 -16.61
N ASP A 69 -4.29 -4.92 -15.30
CA ASP A 69 -3.04 -5.34 -14.67
C ASP A 69 -3.10 -6.83 -14.33
N ASP A 70 -2.04 -7.56 -14.67
CA ASP A 70 -1.96 -9.01 -14.42
C ASP A 70 -1.35 -9.34 -13.06
N TYR A 71 -0.66 -8.37 -12.45
CA TYR A 71 -0.09 -8.48 -11.11
C TYR A 71 -0.11 -7.14 -10.39
N VAL A 72 0.05 -7.18 -9.07
CA VAL A 72 0.27 -6.01 -8.22
C VAL A 72 1.58 -6.21 -7.47
N LEU A 73 2.44 -5.19 -7.47
CA LEU A 73 3.60 -5.16 -6.59
C LEU A 73 3.12 -4.88 -5.17
N THR A 74 3.27 -5.84 -4.27
CA THR A 74 3.11 -5.65 -2.83
C THR A 74 4.50 -5.56 -2.21
N ALA A 75 4.86 -4.42 -1.64
CA ALA A 75 6.23 -4.14 -1.26
C ALA A 75 6.33 -3.44 0.09
N VAL A 76 7.17 -3.97 0.98
CA VAL A 76 7.48 -3.35 2.27
C VAL A 76 8.60 -2.33 2.10
N LEU A 77 8.35 -1.09 2.52
CA LEU A 77 9.34 -0.01 2.52
C LEU A 77 10.03 0.15 3.89
N ASP A 78 9.30 -0.18 4.95
CA ASP A 78 9.75 -0.11 6.33
C ASP A 78 9.25 -1.36 7.08
N PRO A 79 10.11 -2.21 7.66
CA PRO A 79 11.58 -2.10 7.74
C PRO A 79 12.26 -2.10 6.36
N ASN A 80 13.46 -1.51 6.28
CA ASN A 80 14.13 -1.26 5.00
C ASN A 80 14.37 -2.57 4.20
N PRO A 81 13.95 -2.65 2.93
CA PRO A 81 14.02 -3.90 2.17
C PRO A 81 15.45 -4.35 1.85
N VAL A 82 16.42 -3.44 1.84
CA VAL A 82 17.82 -3.73 1.51
C VAL A 82 18.69 -3.87 2.76
N GLU A 83 18.69 -2.83 3.59
CA GLU A 83 19.59 -2.71 4.75
C GLU A 83 19.20 -3.61 5.93
N TYR A 84 17.94 -4.08 5.93
CA TYR A 84 17.44 -5.06 6.88
C TYR A 84 17.10 -6.37 6.19
N PHE A 85 16.00 -6.43 5.44
CA PHE A 85 15.43 -7.71 5.03
C PHE A 85 16.35 -8.51 4.09
N TYR A 86 16.87 -7.89 3.02
CA TYR A 86 17.82 -8.55 2.13
C TYR A 86 19.13 -8.92 2.81
N LYS A 87 19.62 -8.07 3.72
CA LYS A 87 20.85 -8.33 4.45
C LYS A 87 20.75 -9.55 5.38
N GLU A 88 19.60 -9.73 6.04
CA GLU A 88 19.37 -10.84 6.96
C GLU A 88 18.97 -12.13 6.21
N PHE A 89 18.13 -12.05 5.17
CA PHE A 89 17.49 -13.23 4.56
C PHE A 89 17.89 -13.51 3.10
N ASN A 90 18.68 -12.62 2.47
CA ASN A 90 19.19 -12.78 1.09
C ASN A 90 18.09 -12.85 -0.01
N TYR A 91 16.93 -12.26 0.24
CA TYR A 91 15.89 -11.92 -0.74
C TYR A 91 15.12 -10.68 -0.28
N TYR A 92 14.18 -10.16 -1.07
CA TYR A 92 13.43 -8.96 -0.71
C TYR A 92 12.02 -9.32 -0.25
N ASN A 93 11.51 -8.63 0.77
CA ASN A 93 10.10 -8.66 1.20
C ASN A 93 9.20 -7.85 0.24
N TRP A 94 9.43 -8.03 -1.05
CA TRP A 94 8.74 -7.43 -2.18
C TRP A 94 8.23 -8.57 -3.04
N MET A 95 6.96 -8.51 -3.45
CA MET A 95 6.30 -9.61 -4.14
C MET A 95 5.52 -9.09 -5.34
N LYS A 96 5.53 -9.85 -6.43
CA LYS A 96 4.65 -9.60 -7.58
C LYS A 96 3.49 -10.56 -7.47
N LEU A 97 2.40 -10.10 -6.89
CA LEU A 97 1.22 -10.92 -6.61
C LEU A 97 0.35 -11.00 -7.87
N PRO A 98 0.20 -12.19 -8.50
CA PRO A 98 -0.68 -12.37 -9.63
C PRO A 98 -2.12 -12.08 -9.24
N VAL A 99 -2.87 -11.35 -10.08
CA VAL A 99 -4.24 -10.95 -9.76
C VAL A 99 -5.20 -12.15 -9.64
N ASN A 100 -4.83 -13.31 -10.16
CA ASN A 100 -5.63 -14.53 -10.05
C ASN A 100 -5.44 -15.32 -8.74
N LEU A 101 -4.62 -14.85 -7.79
CA LEU A 101 -4.58 -15.44 -6.45
C LEU A 101 -5.96 -15.39 -5.78
N SER A 102 -6.31 -16.39 -4.98
CA SER A 102 -7.48 -16.28 -4.10
C SER A 102 -7.22 -15.30 -2.94
N PRO A 103 -8.27 -14.77 -2.29
CA PRO A 103 -8.15 -14.04 -1.03
C PRO A 103 -7.34 -14.80 0.04
N ASP A 104 -7.59 -16.09 0.22
CA ASP A 104 -6.84 -16.94 1.15
C ASP A 104 -5.35 -17.01 0.77
N GLU A 105 -5.03 -17.19 -0.52
CA GLU A 105 -3.64 -17.22 -1.00
C GLU A 105 -2.94 -15.86 -0.81
N TYR A 106 -3.68 -14.76 -0.87
CA TYR A 106 -3.14 -13.43 -0.54
C TYR A 106 -2.74 -13.36 0.94
N LEU A 107 -3.62 -13.78 1.85
CA LEU A 107 -3.33 -13.81 3.28
C LEU A 107 -2.17 -14.76 3.60
N ASP A 108 -2.18 -15.98 3.03
CA ASP A 108 -1.08 -16.94 3.17
C ASP A 108 0.27 -16.35 2.75
N VAL A 109 0.30 -15.54 1.68
CA VAL A 109 1.53 -14.85 1.23
C VAL A 109 1.97 -13.79 2.23
N LEU A 110 1.05 -13.02 2.82
CA LEU A 110 1.41 -12.03 3.83
C LEU A 110 1.94 -12.66 5.11
N GLU A 111 1.46 -13.84 5.48
CA GLU A 111 1.92 -14.64 6.62
C GLU A 111 3.24 -15.36 6.36
N LEU A 112 3.67 -15.41 5.10
CA LEU A 112 4.89 -16.11 4.71
C LEU A 112 6.14 -15.29 5.08
N GLY A 113 6.75 -15.66 6.20
CA GLY A 113 8.06 -15.15 6.63
C GLY A 113 9.22 -16.09 6.28
N PRO A 114 10.47 -15.63 6.45
CA PRO A 114 11.65 -16.52 6.47
C PRO A 114 11.46 -17.68 7.46
N GLU A 115 11.94 -18.88 7.13
CA GLU A 115 11.80 -20.07 8.00
C GLU A 115 12.47 -19.87 9.36
N GLU A 116 13.62 -19.20 9.36
CA GLU A 116 14.39 -18.85 10.55
C GLU A 116 13.78 -17.70 11.37
N SER A 117 12.86 -16.93 10.78
CA SER A 117 12.19 -15.81 11.45
C SER A 117 10.77 -15.58 10.91
N PRO A 118 9.79 -16.41 11.27
CA PRO A 118 8.40 -16.23 10.84
C PRO A 118 7.79 -14.89 11.26
N ALA A 119 8.32 -14.27 12.33
CA ALA A 119 7.92 -12.95 12.78
C ALA A 119 8.23 -11.84 11.77
N ASP A 120 9.12 -12.10 10.79
CA ASP A 120 9.48 -11.18 9.72
C ASP A 120 8.54 -11.24 8.50
N ALA A 121 7.45 -12.01 8.58
CA ALA A 121 6.40 -11.99 7.57
C ALA A 121 5.80 -10.58 7.41
N VAL A 122 5.31 -10.26 6.20
CA VAL A 122 4.76 -8.93 5.88
C VAL A 122 3.59 -8.57 6.78
N LEU A 123 2.75 -9.54 7.12
CA LEU A 123 1.62 -9.33 8.04
C LEU A 123 2.08 -8.81 9.40
N TYR A 124 3.21 -9.28 9.91
CA TYR A 124 3.66 -9.03 11.27
C TYR A 124 4.71 -7.91 11.36
N ASN A 125 5.73 -7.91 10.49
CA ASN A 125 6.83 -6.94 10.52
C ASN A 125 6.83 -6.02 9.30
N SER A 126 5.78 -5.20 9.20
CA SER A 126 5.72 -4.09 8.25
C SER A 126 5.12 -2.84 8.89
N TYR A 127 5.73 -1.69 8.62
CA TYR A 127 5.28 -0.37 9.05
C TYR A 127 4.86 0.51 7.87
N THR A 128 5.42 0.26 6.69
CA THR A 128 5.00 0.89 5.44
C THR A 128 4.97 -0.14 4.33
N VAL A 129 3.83 -0.25 3.66
CA VAL A 129 3.59 -1.20 2.57
C VAL A 129 2.93 -0.45 1.42
N ILE A 130 3.36 -0.76 0.20
CA ILE A 130 2.71 -0.23 -1.00
C ILE A 130 2.09 -1.37 -1.81
N TRP A 131 0.98 -1.06 -2.49
CA TRP A 131 0.39 -1.89 -3.53
C TRP A 131 0.37 -1.08 -4.82
N LEU A 132 1.12 -1.54 -5.82
CA LEU A 132 1.36 -0.78 -7.06
C LEU A 132 1.22 -1.68 -8.30
N PRO A 133 0.18 -1.49 -9.12
CA PRO A 133 0.07 -2.16 -10.42
C PRO A 133 1.07 -1.59 -11.44
N PRO A 134 1.47 -2.38 -12.46
CA PRO A 134 2.31 -1.91 -13.58
C PRO A 134 1.75 -0.71 -14.33
N SER A 135 0.43 -0.61 -14.48
CA SER A 135 -0.21 0.50 -15.18
C SER A 135 -0.08 1.84 -14.47
N MET A 136 0.23 1.85 -13.16
CA MET A 136 0.25 3.02 -12.29
C MET A 136 -1.02 3.90 -12.33
N LYS A 137 -2.14 3.36 -12.79
CA LYS A 137 -3.42 4.10 -12.82
C LYS A 137 -4.01 4.32 -11.43
N TRP A 138 -3.65 3.45 -10.50
CA TRP A 138 -3.87 3.58 -9.07
C TRP A 138 -2.62 3.12 -8.32
N ALA A 139 -2.48 3.54 -7.08
CA ALA A 139 -1.43 3.10 -6.18
C ALA A 139 -1.91 3.23 -4.72
N ILE A 140 -1.48 2.34 -3.83
CA ILE A 140 -1.84 2.40 -2.41
C ILE A 140 -0.57 2.55 -1.58
N TRP A 141 -0.61 3.45 -0.60
CA TRP A 141 0.39 3.63 0.45
C TRP A 141 -0.25 3.32 1.81
N GLY A 142 0.15 2.21 2.42
CA GLY A 142 -0.22 1.84 3.79
C GLY A 142 0.84 2.25 4.78
N GLU A 143 0.44 2.90 5.88
CA GLU A 143 1.34 3.24 6.97
C GLU A 143 0.73 2.89 8.34
N ARG A 144 1.29 1.86 8.98
CA ARG A 144 0.77 1.27 10.22
C ARG A 144 0.77 2.25 11.40
N SER A 145 1.75 3.16 11.47
CA SER A 145 1.81 4.19 12.52
C SER A 145 0.65 5.19 12.49
N TYR A 146 -0.02 5.33 11.35
CA TYR A 146 -1.25 6.13 11.21
C TYR A 146 -2.49 5.25 11.10
N GLY A 147 -2.34 3.91 11.07
CA GLY A 147 -3.43 2.95 10.95
C GLY A 147 -4.25 3.07 9.66
N VAL A 148 -3.71 3.68 8.61
CA VAL A 148 -4.45 3.93 7.37
C VAL A 148 -3.64 3.54 6.13
N CYS A 149 -4.39 3.19 5.09
CA CYS A 149 -3.98 3.17 3.69
C CYS A 149 -4.54 4.39 2.98
N VAL A 150 -3.73 4.98 2.11
CA VAL A 150 -4.14 6.02 1.16
C VAL A 150 -4.08 5.42 -0.24
N LEU A 151 -5.16 5.53 -1.01
CA LEU A 151 -5.23 5.16 -2.42
C LEU A 151 -5.15 6.43 -3.26
N GLY A 152 -4.17 6.52 -4.16
CA GLY A 152 -4.08 7.56 -5.18
C GLY A 152 -4.57 7.05 -6.53
N ILE A 153 -5.35 7.87 -7.25
CA ILE A 153 -5.85 7.59 -8.61
C ILE A 153 -5.36 8.69 -9.57
N GLN A 154 -4.94 8.29 -10.78
CA GLN A 154 -4.30 9.20 -11.74
C GLN A 154 -5.27 10.17 -12.45
N ASP A 155 -6.51 9.76 -12.72
CA ASP A 155 -7.51 10.59 -13.41
C ASP A 155 -8.93 10.06 -13.17
N VAL A 156 -9.71 10.77 -12.33
CA VAL A 156 -11.08 10.38 -11.98
C VAL A 156 -12.06 10.57 -13.14
N ASN A 157 -11.74 11.39 -14.14
CA ASN A 157 -12.64 11.61 -15.28
C ASN A 157 -12.80 10.32 -16.12
N ASN A 158 -11.84 9.40 -16.04
CA ASN A 158 -11.91 8.04 -16.58
C ASN A 158 -12.27 6.98 -15.50
N GLY A 159 -12.50 7.40 -14.25
CA GLY A 159 -12.50 6.57 -13.04
C GLY A 159 -13.86 6.25 -12.43
N THR A 160 -14.98 6.49 -13.14
CA THR A 160 -16.32 6.13 -12.61
C THR A 160 -16.45 4.64 -12.30
N GLY A 161 -15.76 3.77 -13.06
CA GLY A 161 -15.69 2.33 -12.78
C GLY A 161 -14.90 2.01 -11.50
N LEU A 162 -13.76 2.67 -11.28
CA LEU A 162 -12.94 2.46 -10.08
C LEU A 162 -13.67 2.88 -8.81
N LEU A 163 -14.36 4.04 -8.82
CA LEU A 163 -15.09 4.53 -7.65
C LEU A 163 -16.25 3.61 -7.22
N GLN A 164 -16.84 2.83 -8.14
CA GLN A 164 -17.91 1.89 -7.80
C GLN A 164 -17.39 0.65 -7.04
N ILE A 165 -16.12 0.30 -7.22
CA ILE A 165 -15.43 -0.79 -6.52
C ILE A 165 -15.09 -0.37 -5.08
N LEU A 166 -14.73 0.90 -4.91
CA LEU A 166 -14.14 1.48 -3.70
C LEU A 166 -15.21 1.93 -2.70
N LYS A 167 -16.15 1.05 -2.34
CA LYS A 167 -17.34 1.42 -1.52
C LYS A 167 -17.03 1.70 -0.05
N THR A 168 -16.02 1.01 0.50
CA THR A 168 -15.60 1.19 1.90
C THR A 168 -14.63 2.35 2.04
N TRP A 169 -13.85 2.60 0.99
CA TRP A 169 -12.88 3.68 0.88
C TRP A 169 -13.53 5.05 0.94
N ARG A 170 -12.89 5.98 1.65
CA ARG A 170 -13.46 7.30 1.97
C ARG A 170 -12.59 8.43 1.48
N SER A 171 -13.22 9.52 1.02
CA SER A 171 -12.51 10.80 0.94
C SER A 171 -12.13 11.25 2.35
N PHE A 172 -11.10 12.07 2.46
CA PHE A 172 -10.67 12.62 3.75
C PHE A 172 -11.84 13.30 4.48
N ASP A 173 -12.21 12.76 5.64
CA ASP A 173 -13.31 13.23 6.48
C ASP A 173 -13.03 12.95 7.97
N LYS A 174 -14.03 13.18 8.83
CA LYS A 174 -13.92 12.94 10.27
C LYS A 174 -13.75 11.46 10.64
N THR A 175 -14.26 10.54 9.83
CA THR A 175 -14.09 9.10 10.04
C THR A 175 -12.64 8.71 9.79
N VAL A 176 -12.06 9.20 8.70
CA VAL A 176 -10.63 9.01 8.42
C VAL A 176 -9.77 9.54 9.57
N LEU A 177 -10.07 10.73 10.08
CA LEU A 177 -9.37 11.29 11.24
C LEU A 177 -9.51 10.40 12.48
N SER A 178 -10.69 9.83 12.73
CA SER A 178 -10.89 8.93 13.87
C SER A 178 -10.06 7.66 13.79
N TRP A 179 -9.83 7.10 12.60
CA TRP A 179 -8.92 5.96 12.41
C TRP A 179 -7.48 6.34 12.75
N VAL A 180 -7.05 7.52 12.29
CA VAL A 180 -5.70 8.03 12.56
C VAL A 180 -5.52 8.29 14.06
N GLU A 181 -6.48 8.92 14.72
CA GLU A 181 -6.47 9.23 16.15
C GLU A 181 -6.22 8.00 17.02
N LEU A 182 -6.77 6.84 16.68
CA LEU A 182 -6.59 5.59 17.43
C LEU A 182 -5.12 5.16 17.60
N ASN A 183 -4.22 5.66 16.74
CA ASN A 183 -2.81 5.32 16.74
C ASN A 183 -1.93 6.29 17.54
N PHE A 184 -2.51 7.36 18.11
CA PHE A 184 -1.80 8.34 18.93
C PHE A 184 -2.06 8.13 20.43
N VAL A 185 -1.07 8.50 21.24
CA VAL A 185 -1.19 8.44 22.71
C VAL A 185 -2.42 9.24 23.17
N ASN A 186 -3.25 8.63 24.01
CA ASN A 186 -4.53 9.20 24.47
C ASN A 186 -5.53 9.55 23.37
N GLN A 187 -5.34 9.02 22.15
CA GLN A 187 -6.17 9.31 20.98
C GLN A 187 -6.20 10.80 20.64
N GLN A 188 -5.08 11.50 20.83
CA GLN A 188 -4.93 12.92 20.55
C GLN A 188 -4.09 13.15 19.30
N LEU A 189 -4.78 13.36 18.17
CA LEU A 189 -4.16 13.81 16.94
C LEU A 189 -3.89 15.32 17.02
N SER A 190 -2.66 15.73 16.73
CA SER A 190 -2.35 17.16 16.65
C SER A 190 -3.04 17.81 15.44
N GLN A 191 -3.48 19.05 15.60
CA GLN A 191 -4.10 19.81 14.51
C GLN A 191 -3.14 19.95 13.31
N GLU A 192 -1.84 20.06 13.55
CA GLU A 192 -0.82 20.12 12.49
C GLU A 192 -0.84 18.88 11.59
N ILE A 193 -1.00 17.68 12.17
CA ILE A 193 -1.08 16.43 11.39
C ILE A 193 -2.38 16.41 10.58
N ALA A 194 -3.52 16.73 11.20
CA ALA A 194 -4.81 16.78 10.52
C ALA A 194 -4.81 17.79 9.35
N ASP A 195 -4.27 18.99 9.57
CA ASP A 195 -4.16 20.04 8.55
C ASP A 195 -3.23 19.61 7.41
N THR A 196 -2.11 18.94 7.73
CA THR A 196 -1.17 18.44 6.72
C THR A 196 -1.78 17.31 5.89
N LEU A 197 -2.54 16.39 6.51
CA LEU A 197 -3.29 15.37 5.78
C LEU A 197 -4.35 16.00 4.87
N PHE A 198 -5.12 16.96 5.39
CA PHE A 198 -6.12 17.68 4.61
C PHE A 198 -5.50 18.37 3.40
N LEU A 199 -4.40 19.09 3.60
CA LEU A 199 -3.72 19.83 2.53
C LEU A 199 -3.19 18.90 1.43
N ASN A 200 -2.65 17.73 1.79
CA ASN A 200 -2.01 16.83 0.83
C ASN A 200 -3.00 15.87 0.14
N TYR A 201 -4.11 15.52 0.80
CA TYR A 201 -4.97 14.39 0.41
C TYR A 201 -6.46 14.71 0.31
N SER A 202 -6.90 15.95 0.49
CA SER A 202 -8.29 16.32 0.23
C SER A 202 -8.57 16.43 -1.27
N ASN A 203 -9.71 15.88 -1.70
CA ASN A 203 -10.17 15.97 -3.08
C ASN A 203 -10.90 17.32 -3.27
N GLY A 204 -10.35 18.22 -4.09
CA GLY A 204 -11.01 19.49 -4.44
C GLY A 204 -10.36 20.77 -3.88
N VAL A 205 -9.15 20.67 -3.32
CA VAL A 205 -8.33 21.84 -2.96
C VAL A 205 -6.96 21.71 -3.64
N LYS A 206 -6.89 22.08 -4.93
CA LYS A 206 -5.65 22.46 -5.60
C LYS A 206 -5.91 23.70 -6.45
#